data_AF-A0A917ENJ4-F1
#
_entry.id   AF-A0A917ENJ4-F1
#
_cell.length_a   1.000
_cell.length_b   1.000
_cell.length_c   1.000
_cell.angle_alpha   90.00
_cell.angle_beta   90.00
_cell.angle_gamma   90.00
#
_symmetry.space_group_name_H-M   'P 1'
#
loop_
_entity.id
_entity.type
_entity.pdbx_description
1 polymer ?
#
loop_
_entity_poly.entity_id
_entity_poly.type
_entity_poly.pdbx_seq_one_letter_code
_entity_poly.pdbx_strand_id
1 'polypeptide(L)' 'MANANISLLIEEKRKELTSIVKSNGLSAKSTIICSRQLDDLLNIYFKQQQALLSKKKHAN' A
#
# COMPACT_ATOMS: atom_id res chain seq x y z
N MET A 1 8.00 -12.54 -9.24
CA MET A 1 8.91 -11.73 -8.40
C MET A 1 8.38 -10.33 -8.08
N ALA A 2 7.54 -9.69 -8.92
CA ALA A 2 7.04 -8.32 -8.68
C ALA A 2 6.16 -8.12 -7.43
N ASN A 3 5.32 -9.10 -7.07
CA ASN A 3 4.36 -8.94 -5.96
C ASN A 3 5.01 -8.88 -4.57
N ALA A 4 6.16 -9.55 -4.38
CA ALA A 4 6.87 -9.52 -3.09
C ALA A 4 7.38 -8.11 -2.75
N ASN A 5 7.77 -7.34 -3.78
CA ASN A 5 8.31 -6.00 -3.59
C ASN A 5 7.23 -5.00 -3.19
N ILE A 6 6.03 -5.05 -3.78
CA ILE A 6 4.96 -4.11 -3.44
C ILE A 6 4.41 -4.39 -2.02
N SER A 7 4.29 -5.66 -1.62
CA SER A 7 3.87 -6.01 -0.26
C SER A 7 4.89 -5.54 0.79
N LEU A 8 6.19 -5.67 0.52
CA LEU A 8 7.23 -5.15 1.41
C LEU A 8 7.14 -3.62 1.55
N LEU A 9 6.96 -2.90 0.44
CA LEU A 9 6.81 -1.44 0.44
C LEU A 9 5.58 -0.98 1.24
N ILE A 10 4.47 -1.71 1.16
CA ILE A 10 3.27 -1.44 1.97
C ILE A 10 3.58 -1.60 3.45
N GLU A 11 4.28 -2.68 3.84
CA GLU A 11 4.64 -2.92 5.25
C GLU A 11 5.59 -1.84 5.80
N GLU A 12 6.57 -1.42 5.02
CA GLU A 12 7.48 -0.34 5.39
C GLU A 12 6.74 0.99 5.56
N LYS A 13 5.89 1.34 4.58
CA LYS A 13 5.11 2.58 4.64
C LYS A 13 4.08 2.57 5.78
N ARG A 14 3.51 1.41 6.13
CA ARG A 14 2.63 1.27 7.31
C ARG A 14 3.40 1.54 8.62
N LYS A 15 4.62 1.04 8.74
CA LYS A 15 5.49 1.31 9.90
C LYS A 15 5.84 2.80 10.00
N GLU A 16 6.17 3.42 8.86
CA GLU A 16 6.44 4.85 8.77
C GLU A 16 5.22 5.67 9.21
N LEU A 17 4.02 5.39 8.69
CA LEU A 17 2.79 6.07 9.09
C LEU A 17 2.55 5.96 10.59
N THR A 18 2.72 4.77 11.16
CA THR A 18 2.57 4.55 12.60
C THR A 18 3.54 5.41 13.41
N SER A 19 4.79 5.55 12.95
CA SER A 19 5.79 6.40 13.59
C SER A 19 5.41 7.88 13.51
N ILE A 20 5.00 8.35 12.34
CA ILE A 20 4.62 9.75 12.09
C ILE A 20 3.36 10.12 12.92
N VAL A 21 2.36 9.24 12.98
CA VAL A 21 1.15 9.44 13.80
C VAL A 21 1.52 9.58 15.27
N LYS A 22 2.42 8.73 15.79
CA LYS A 22 2.88 8.81 17.19
C LYS A 22 3.60 10.12 17.48
N SER A 23 4.38 10.63 16.52
CA SER A 23 5.15 11.86 16.69
C SER A 23 4.31 13.13 16.52
N ASN A 24 3.42 13.15 15.52
CA ASN A 24 2.79 14.39 15.03
C ASN A 24 1.26 14.41 15.20
N GLY A 25 0.66 13.28 15.57
CA GLY A 25 -0.79 13.11 15.63
C GLY A 25 -1.44 12.81 14.27
N LEU A 26 -2.72 12.47 14.29
CA LEU A 26 -3.47 12.04 13.10
C LEU A 26 -3.71 13.16 12.08
N SER A 27 -3.94 14.39 12.56
CA SER A 27 -4.28 15.53 11.72
C SER A 27 -3.07 16.27 11.16
N ALA A 28 -1.85 15.86 11.50
CA ALA A 28 -0.65 16.48 10.95
C ALA A 28 -0.57 16.29 9.43
N LYS A 29 -0.13 17.32 8.73
CA LYS A 29 0.07 17.29 7.27
C LYS A 29 0.97 16.12 6.85
N SER A 30 2.02 15.84 7.62
CA SER A 30 2.93 14.71 7.38
C SER A 30 2.21 13.36 7.49
N THR A 31 1.34 13.19 8.47
CA THR A 31 0.51 11.99 8.64
C THR A 31 -0.43 11.79 7.46
N ILE A 32 -1.13 12.84 7.04
CA ILE A 32 -2.08 12.79 5.92
C ILE A 32 -1.35 12.48 4.60
N ILE A 33 -0.16 13.05 4.38
CA ILE A 33 0.65 12.73 3.20
C ILE A 33 1.09 11.26 3.23
N CYS A 34 1.60 10.80 4.37
CA CYS A 34 2.03 9.41 4.52
C CYS A 34 0.87 8.42 4.34
N SER A 35 -0.34 8.74 4.84
CA SER A 35 -1.51 7.88 4.66
C SER A 35 -1.92 7.78 3.20
N ARG A 36 -1.89 8.89 2.44
CA ARG A 36 -2.18 8.88 1.00
C ARG A 36 -1.18 8.02 0.23
N GLN A 37 0.11 8.12 0.57
CA GLN A 37 1.13 7.27 -0.05
C GLN A 37 0.89 5.79 0.23
N LEU A 38 0.46 5.43 1.45
CA LEU A 38 0.11 4.06 1.80
C LEU A 38 -1.11 3.58 0.99
N ASP A 39 -2.14 4.42 0.87
CA ASP A 39 -3.34 4.12 0.08
C ASP A 39 -3.01 3.90 -1.40
N ASP A 40 -2.10 4.70 -1.97
CA ASP A 40 -1.63 4.52 -3.36
C ASP A 40 -0.95 3.16 -3.56
N LEU A 41 -0.09 2.76 -2.62
CA LEU A 41 0.57 1.44 -2.66
C LEU A 41 -0.44 0.30 -2.56
N LEU A 42 -1.43 0.41 -1.67
CA LEU A 42 -2.51 -0.56 -1.54
C LEU A 42 -3.34 -0.65 -2.83
N ASN A 43 -3.68 0.48 -3.44
CA ASN A 43 -4.42 0.53 -4.69
C ASN A 43 -3.65 -0.15 -5.84
N ILE A 44 -2.33 0.07 -5.93
CA ILE A 44 -1.47 -0.61 -6.91
C ILE A 44 -1.50 -2.12 -6.67
N TYR A 45 -1.32 -2.55 -5.42
CA TYR A 45 -1.36 -3.97 -5.07
C TYR A 45 -2.71 -4.62 -5.43
N PHE A 46 -3.83 -3.98 -5.08
CA PHE A 46 -5.15 -4.50 -5.41
C PHE A 46 -5.40 -4.59 -6.92
N LYS A 47 -4.97 -3.60 -7.70
CA LYS A 47 -5.04 -3.65 -9.17
C LYS A 47 -4.22 -4.82 -9.74
N GLN A 48 -3.01 -5.05 -9.22
CA GLN A 48 -2.19 -6.19 -9.64
C GLN A 48 -2.87 -7.52 -9.31
N GLN A 49 -3.43 -7.66 -8.10
CA GLN A 49 -4.15 -8.87 -7.69
C GLN A 49 -5.39 -9.13 -8.56
N GLN A 50 -6.18 -8.09 -8.86
CA GLN A 50 -7.33 -8.21 -9.77
C GLN A 50 -6.92 -8.65 -11.17
N ALA A 51 -5.83 -8.08 -11.72
CA ALA A 51 -5.31 -8.48 -13.03
C ALA A 51 -4.81 -9.94 -13.07
N LEU A 52 -4.29 -10.47 -11.96
CA LEU A 52 -3.90 -11.88 -11.87
C LEU A 52 -5.11 -12.80 -11.80
N LEU A 53 -6.15 -12.41 -11.06
CA LEU A 53 -7.39 -13.18 -10.94
C LEU A 53 -8.16 -13.23 -12.28
N SER A 54 -8.18 -12.13 -13.04
CA SER A 54 -8.83 -12.10 -14.36
C SER A 54 -8.10 -12.97 -15.39
N LYS A 55 -6.77 -12.99 -15.38
CA LYS A 55 -5.97 -13.92 -16.22
C LYS A 55 -6.26 -15.39 -15.92
N LYS A 56 -6.53 -15.73 -14.65
CA LYS A 56 -6.82 -17.12 -14.25
C LYS A 56 -8.20 -17.60 -14.71
N LYS A 57 -9.17 -16.70 -14.87
CA LYS A 57 -10.53 -17.02 -15.37
C LYS A 57 -10.60 -17.34 -16.86
N HIS A 58 -9.65 -16.86 -17.66
CA HIS A 58 -9.62 -17.09 -19.12
C HIS A 58 -8.80 -18.32 -19.54
N ALA A 59 -8.13 -18.97 -18.59
CA ALA A 59 -7.27 -20.13 -18.82
C ALA A 59 -7.90 -21.47 -18.37
N ASN A 60 -9.21 -21.48 -18.10
CA ASN A 60 -9.98 -22.66 -17.68
C ASN A 60 -11.22 -22.84 -18.56
#